data_AF-A0A370LR16-F1
#
_entry.id   AF-A0A370LR16-F1
#
_cell.length_a   1.000
_cell.length_b   1.000
_cell.length_c   1.000
_cell.angle_alpha   90.00
_cell.angle_beta   90.00
_cell.angle_gamma   90.00
#
_symmetry.space_group_name_H-M   'P 1'
#
loop_
_entity.id
_entity.type
_entity.pdbx_description
1 polymer ?
#
loop_
_entity_poly.entity_id
_entity_poly.type
_entity_poly.pdbx_seq_one_letter_code
_entity_poly.pdbx_strand_id
1 'polypeptide(L)'
;MNPTDNIRTIDLGDEEVILDPKKFQFNDSTLNKFMEGLSLWYDYYSSKTAKAEELMLTAEEKHQELYLEKFLEGKQEGLSDKGADAFARTDAAIKAKQSEVTKYKSAVKHLKEYLKSFDKAHSMAQNRGYMIRKEMEKLNSDIYHSRGDFNIDDIIGKGND
;
A
#
# COMPACT_ATOMS: atom_id res chain seq x y z
N MET A 1 0.09 19.95 10.75
CA MET A 1 -0.52 19.20 9.63
C MET A 1 -0.90 17.83 10.16
N ASN A 2 -2.16 17.41 10.04
CA ASN A 2 -2.56 16.07 10.49
C ASN A 2 -1.94 15.05 9.51
N PRO A 3 -1.27 13.97 9.97
CA PRO A 3 -0.64 13.00 9.06
C PRO A 3 -1.61 12.38 8.05
N THR A 4 -2.92 12.42 8.35
CA THR A 4 -4.03 11.90 7.56
C THR A 4 -4.41 12.73 6.34
N ASP A 5 -3.88 13.95 6.21
CA ASP A 5 -4.20 14.85 5.10
C ASP A 5 -3.10 14.88 4.01
N ASN A 6 -2.07 14.05 4.15
CA ASN A 6 -0.98 13.96 3.18
C ASN A 6 -1.33 13.01 2.02
N ILE A 7 -2.24 13.47 1.15
CA ILE A 7 -2.55 12.80 -0.11
C ILE A 7 -1.34 12.96 -1.04
N ARG A 8 -0.81 11.83 -1.51
CA ARG A 8 0.28 11.81 -2.48
C ARG A 8 -0.23 11.31 -3.81
N THR A 9 0.22 11.92 -4.90
CA THR A 9 -0.11 11.48 -6.26
C THR A 9 1.16 10.93 -6.92
N ILE A 10 1.01 9.80 -7.60
CA ILE A 10 2.05 9.18 -8.41
C ILE A 10 1.60 9.27 -9.86
N ASP A 11 2.42 9.89 -10.69
CA ASP A 11 2.19 10.00 -12.13
C ASP A 11 2.85 8.81 -12.86
N LEU A 12 2.03 8.02 -13.54
CA LEU A 12 2.44 6.89 -14.39
C LEU A 12 2.42 7.23 -15.89
N GLY A 13 2.28 8.51 -16.25
CA GLY A 13 2.33 9.01 -17.62
C GLY A 13 0.94 9.22 -18.22
N ASP A 14 0.18 8.14 -18.38
CA ASP A 14 -1.20 8.17 -18.87
C ASP A 14 -2.23 8.21 -17.74
N GLU A 15 -1.81 7.88 -16.51
CA GLU A 15 -2.68 7.87 -15.35
C GLU A 15 -2.01 8.42 -14.08
N GLU A 16 -2.84 8.99 -13.21
CA GLU A 16 -2.44 9.43 -11.89
C GLU A 16 -3.01 8.48 -10.84
N VAL A 17 -2.13 7.98 -9.97
CA VAL A 17 -2.48 7.11 -8.85
C VAL A 17 -2.47 7.92 -7.57
N ILE A 18 -3.65 8.00 -6.94
CA ILE A 18 -3.84 8.71 -5.68
C ILE A 18 -3.56 7.76 -4.52
N LEU A 19 -2.58 8.10 -3.69
CA LEU A 19 -2.27 7.43 -2.43
C LEU A 19 -2.91 8.21 -1.28
N ASP A 20 -4.11 7.81 -0.91
CA ASP A 20 -4.89 8.43 0.16
C ASP A 20 -4.72 7.68 1.48
N PRO A 21 -4.11 8.29 2.53
CA PRO A 21 -3.96 7.66 3.84
C PRO A 21 -5.29 7.34 4.53
N LYS A 22 -6.39 8.00 4.15
CA LYS A 22 -7.72 7.75 4.74
C LYS A 22 -8.24 6.36 4.41
N LYS A 23 -7.73 5.73 3.34
CA LYS A 23 -8.08 4.34 2.98
C LYS A 23 -7.61 3.31 4.00
N PHE A 24 -6.66 3.67 4.88
CA PHE A 24 -6.19 2.80 5.97
C PHE A 24 -7.00 2.94 7.26
N GLN A 25 -7.89 3.92 7.33
CA GLN A 25 -8.58 4.25 8.57
C GLN A 25 -9.83 3.40 8.73
N PHE A 26 -10.00 2.86 9.92
CA PHE A 26 -11.20 2.18 10.34
C PHE A 26 -11.41 2.39 11.84
N ASN A 27 -12.66 2.23 12.26
CA ASN A 27 -13.06 2.15 13.66
C ASN A 27 -14.10 1.02 13.79
N ASP A 28 -14.61 0.80 14.99
CA ASP A 28 -15.53 -0.31 15.28
C ASP A 28 -16.80 -0.26 14.42
N SER A 29 -17.31 0.93 14.11
CA SER A 29 -18.51 1.11 13.27
C SER A 29 -18.24 0.94 11.77
N THR A 30 -17.00 1.12 11.32
CA THR A 30 -16.62 1.04 9.90
C THR A 30 -15.80 -0.19 9.55
N LEU A 31 -15.51 -1.06 10.53
CA LEU A 31 -14.62 -2.21 10.37
C LEU A 31 -15.05 -3.15 9.25
N ASN A 32 -16.34 -3.51 9.19
CA ASN A 32 -16.85 -4.42 8.15
C ASN A 32 -16.70 -3.82 6.76
N LYS A 33 -17.07 -2.54 6.59
CA LYS A 33 -16.93 -1.82 5.32
C LYS A 33 -15.46 -1.72 4.89
N PHE A 34 -14.55 -1.50 5.84
CA PHE A 34 -13.11 -1.50 5.58
C PHE A 34 -12.64 -2.87 5.08
N MET A 35 -13.03 -3.96 5.75
CA MET A 35 -12.65 -5.33 5.36
C MET A 35 -13.20 -5.73 3.99
N GLU A 36 -14.46 -5.36 3.69
CA GLU A 36 -15.09 -5.61 2.38
C GLU A 36 -14.39 -4.85 1.25
N GLY A 37 -14.01 -3.58 1.49
CA GLY A 37 -13.31 -2.76 0.50
C GLY A 37 -11.84 -3.12 0.30
N LEU A 38 -11.24 -3.89 1.21
CA LEU A 38 -9.80 -4.15 1.21
C LEU A 38 -9.35 -4.89 -0.05
N SER A 39 -10.10 -5.91 -0.48
CA SER A 39 -9.78 -6.68 -1.70
C SER A 39 -9.76 -5.80 -2.95
N LEU A 40 -10.72 -4.90 -3.07
CA LEU A 40 -10.81 -3.95 -4.19
C LEU A 40 -9.59 -3.02 -4.24
N TRP A 41 -9.21 -2.46 -3.10
CA TRP A 41 -8.04 -1.57 -3.04
C TRP A 41 -6.73 -2.34 -3.27
N TYR A 42 -6.61 -3.57 -2.77
CA TYR A 42 -5.45 -4.41 -3.04
C TYR A 42 -5.27 -4.69 -4.52
N ASP A 43 -6.34 -5.12 -5.19
CA ASP A 43 -6.30 -5.42 -6.62
C ASP A 43 -5.90 -4.17 -7.41
N TYR A 44 -6.54 -3.03 -7.11
CA TYR A 44 -6.22 -1.75 -7.71
C TYR A 44 -4.74 -1.38 -7.57
N TYR A 45 -4.21 -1.27 -6.34
CA TYR A 45 -2.83 -0.84 -6.13
C TYR A 45 -1.80 -1.89 -6.59
N SER A 46 -2.15 -3.18 -6.59
CA SER A 46 -1.29 -4.23 -7.15
C SER A 46 -1.20 -4.10 -8.67
N SER A 47 -2.32 -3.86 -9.36
CA SER A 47 -2.37 -3.58 -10.80
C SER A 47 -1.54 -2.34 -11.14
N LYS A 48 -1.69 -1.25 -10.38
CA LYS A 48 -0.88 -0.03 -10.56
C LYS A 48 0.61 -0.24 -10.31
N THR A 49 0.95 -1.08 -9.34
CA THR A 49 2.35 -1.47 -9.09
C THR A 49 2.94 -2.20 -10.29
N ALA A 50 2.22 -3.18 -10.84
CA ALA A 50 2.66 -3.92 -12.02
C ALA A 50 2.83 -2.99 -13.23
N LYS A 51 1.92 -2.03 -13.43
CA LYS A 51 2.05 -1.03 -14.50
C LYS A 51 3.29 -0.15 -14.33
N ALA A 52 3.54 0.32 -13.10
CA ALA A 52 4.73 1.11 -12.81
C ALA A 52 6.03 0.33 -13.04
N GLU A 53 6.03 -0.98 -12.77
CA GLU A 53 7.17 -1.87 -13.06
C GLU A 53 7.40 -2.04 -14.56
N GLU A 54 6.34 -2.25 -15.35
CA GLU A 54 6.42 -2.28 -16.81
C GLU A 54 7.04 -0.99 -17.36
N LEU A 55 6.52 0.17 -16.94
CA LEU A 55 7.03 1.49 -17.36
C LEU A 55 8.49 1.71 -16.97
N MET A 56 8.87 1.28 -15.77
CA MET A 56 10.26 1.35 -15.32
C MET A 56 11.17 0.53 -16.23
N LEU A 57 10.81 -0.71 -16.54
CA LEU A 57 11.59 -1.59 -17.41
C LEU A 57 11.71 -1.02 -18.83
N THR A 58 10.61 -0.55 -19.41
CA THR A 58 10.62 0.10 -20.72
C THR A 58 11.49 1.36 -20.74
N ALA A 59 11.49 2.15 -19.66
CA ALA A 59 12.36 3.32 -19.55
C ALA A 59 13.84 2.93 -19.43
N GLU A 60 14.16 1.85 -18.71
CA GLU A 60 15.51 1.32 -18.58
C GLU A 60 16.05 0.82 -19.92
N GLU A 61 15.23 0.09 -20.69
CA GLU A 61 15.56 -0.37 -22.04
C GLU A 61 15.84 0.82 -22.98
N LYS A 62 14.94 1.80 -23.04
CA LYS A 62 15.12 3.00 -23.88
C LYS A 62 16.34 3.83 -23.49
N HIS A 63 16.62 3.94 -22.20
CA HIS A 63 17.83 4.61 -21.71
C HIS A 63 19.08 3.86 -22.18
N GLN A 64 19.09 2.54 -22.09
CA GLN A 64 20.21 1.71 -22.53
C GLN A 64 20.42 1.77 -24.04
N GLU A 65 19.35 1.69 -24.84
CA GLU A 65 19.40 1.84 -26.29
C GLU A 65 20.04 3.18 -26.68
N LEU A 66 19.52 4.29 -26.15
CA LEU A 66 20.04 5.63 -26.44
C LEU A 66 21.49 5.80 -25.97
N TYR A 67 21.83 5.22 -24.82
CA TYR A 67 23.21 5.20 -24.34
C TYR A 67 24.15 4.52 -25.32
N LEU A 68 23.77 3.34 -25.84
CA LEU A 68 24.58 2.59 -26.79
C LEU A 68 24.71 3.33 -28.12
N GLU A 69 23.64 3.95 -28.61
CA GLU A 69 23.68 4.82 -29.80
C GLU A 69 24.71 5.94 -29.65
N LYS A 70 24.63 6.71 -28.55
CA LYS A 70 25.58 7.80 -28.30
C LYS A 70 27.01 7.32 -28.05
N PHE A 71 27.16 6.16 -27.43
CA PHE A 71 28.48 5.55 -27.28
C PHE A 71 29.09 5.19 -28.64
N LEU A 72 28.30 4.62 -29.56
CA LEU A 72 28.73 4.31 -30.92
C LEU A 72 29.02 5.56 -31.75
N GLU A 73 28.24 6.63 -31.59
CA GLU A 73 28.55 7.93 -32.20
C GLU A 73 29.94 8.42 -31.77
N GLY A 74 30.22 8.44 -30.45
CA GLY A 74 31.53 8.81 -29.94
C GLY A 74 32.66 7.91 -30.45
N LYS A 75 32.40 6.61 -30.66
CA LYS A 75 33.34 5.67 -31.29
C LYS A 75 33.64 6.06 -32.74
N GLN A 76 32.62 6.40 -33.50
CA GLN A 76 32.74 6.81 -34.91
C GLN A 76 33.48 8.14 -35.06
N GLU A 77 33.38 9.03 -34.06
CA GLU A 77 34.18 10.27 -33.98
C GLU A 77 35.65 10.02 -33.58
N GLY A 78 36.05 8.77 -33.37
CA GLY A 78 37.43 8.40 -33.05
C GLY A 78 37.79 8.53 -31.56
N LEU A 79 36.79 8.66 -30.67
CA LEU A 79 37.05 8.69 -29.23
C LEU A 79 37.50 7.31 -28.72
N SER A 80 38.41 7.32 -27.74
CA SER A 80 38.73 6.13 -26.93
C SER A 80 37.50 5.62 -26.18
N ASP A 81 37.49 4.38 -25.68
CA ASP A 81 36.32 3.80 -24.97
C ASP A 81 35.87 4.69 -23.81
N LYS A 82 36.84 5.22 -23.04
CA LYS A 82 36.57 6.17 -21.96
C LYS A 82 36.03 7.51 -22.45
N GLY A 83 36.51 7.99 -23.60
CA GLY A 83 36.02 9.21 -24.23
C GLY A 83 34.58 9.07 -24.72
N ALA A 84 34.26 7.94 -25.37
CA ALA A 84 32.92 7.63 -25.86
C ALA A 84 31.91 7.40 -24.71
N ASP A 85 32.32 6.75 -23.61
CA ASP A 85 31.50 6.62 -22.39
C ASP A 85 31.21 8.00 -21.76
N ALA A 86 32.22 8.86 -21.62
CA ALA A 86 32.03 10.22 -21.12
C ALA A 86 31.14 11.08 -22.03
N PHE A 87 31.32 10.96 -23.34
CA PHE A 87 30.49 11.62 -24.35
C PHE A 87 29.01 11.21 -24.21
N ALA A 88 28.73 9.90 -24.20
CA ALA A 88 27.36 9.40 -24.04
C ALA A 88 26.75 9.82 -22.69
N ARG A 89 27.46 9.69 -21.57
CA ARG A 89 26.92 10.07 -20.24
C ARG A 89 26.65 11.56 -20.08
N THR A 90 27.33 12.41 -20.84
CA THR A 90 27.13 13.86 -20.73
C THR A 90 25.98 14.38 -21.59
N ASP A 91 25.52 13.58 -22.55
CA ASP A 91 24.41 13.89 -23.44
C ASP A 91 23.12 14.19 -22.66
N ALA A 92 22.41 15.25 -23.09
CA ALA A 92 21.22 15.73 -22.41
C ALA A 92 20.03 14.76 -22.55
N ALA A 93 19.90 14.06 -23.68
CA ALA A 93 18.82 13.12 -23.92
C ALA A 93 18.99 11.86 -23.05
N ILE A 94 20.23 11.38 -22.87
CA ILE A 94 20.53 10.27 -21.94
C ILE A 94 20.20 10.66 -20.50
N LYS A 95 20.59 11.87 -20.06
CA LYS A 95 20.23 12.36 -18.72
C LYS A 95 18.72 12.49 -18.52
N ALA A 96 18.00 12.95 -19.54
CA ALA A 96 16.54 13.02 -19.50
C ALA A 96 15.92 11.62 -19.32
N LYS A 97 16.42 10.62 -20.06
CA LYS A 97 15.98 9.22 -19.92
C LYS A 97 16.33 8.61 -18.56
N GLN A 98 17.51 8.93 -18.02
CA GLN A 98 17.89 8.50 -16.68
C GLN A 98 16.98 9.11 -15.60
N SER A 99 16.52 10.35 -15.79
CA SER A 99 15.54 10.99 -14.90
C SER A 99 14.18 10.29 -14.97
N GLU A 100 13.74 9.89 -16.17
CA GLU A 100 12.51 9.13 -16.39
C GLU A 100 12.55 7.75 -15.71
N VAL A 101 13.66 7.01 -15.85
CA VAL A 101 13.91 5.76 -15.10
C VAL A 101 13.79 5.97 -13.59
N THR A 102 14.42 7.04 -13.09
CA THR A 102 14.41 7.36 -11.66
C THR A 102 13.00 7.66 -11.15
N LYS A 103 12.19 8.39 -11.94
CA LYS A 103 10.79 8.68 -11.66
C LYS A 103 10.00 7.38 -11.49
N TYR A 104 10.04 6.48 -12.47
CA TYR A 104 9.27 5.22 -12.41
C TYR A 104 9.76 4.28 -11.30
N LYS A 105 11.07 4.22 -11.06
CA LYS A 105 11.64 3.46 -9.93
C LYS A 105 11.12 3.98 -8.58
N SER A 106 11.02 5.30 -8.42
CA SER A 106 10.42 5.90 -7.23
C SER A 106 8.92 5.60 -7.11
N ALA A 107 8.19 5.59 -8.23
CA ALA A 107 6.77 5.25 -8.26
C ALA A 107 6.53 3.81 -7.77
N VAL A 108 7.26 2.84 -8.32
CA VAL A 108 7.21 1.43 -7.89
C VAL A 108 7.49 1.31 -6.39
N LYS A 109 8.54 1.96 -5.90
CA LYS A 109 8.89 1.92 -4.47
C LYS A 109 7.74 2.43 -3.60
N HIS A 110 7.18 3.58 -3.92
CA HIS A 110 6.08 4.16 -3.13
C HIS A 110 4.82 3.29 -3.17
N LEU A 111 4.47 2.71 -4.32
CA LEU A 111 3.32 1.81 -4.44
C LEU A 111 3.51 0.54 -3.59
N LYS A 112 4.71 -0.06 -3.62
CA LYS A 112 5.04 -1.21 -2.77
C LYS A 112 4.98 -0.88 -1.28
N GLU A 113 5.50 0.27 -0.87
CA GLU A 113 5.43 0.73 0.53
C GLU A 113 3.98 1.01 0.97
N TYR A 114 3.15 1.49 0.04
CA TYR A 114 1.73 1.74 0.30
C TYR A 114 0.95 0.43 0.45
N LEU A 115 1.22 -0.59 -0.38
CA LEU A 115 0.67 -1.95 -0.20
C LEU A 115 1.10 -2.58 1.14
N LYS A 116 2.36 -2.44 1.55
CA LYS A 116 2.81 -2.89 2.89
C LYS A 116 2.06 -2.20 4.02
N SER A 117 1.66 -0.95 3.83
CA SER A 117 0.85 -0.21 4.80
C SER A 117 -0.58 -0.77 4.86
N PHE A 118 -1.12 -1.22 3.71
CA PHE A 118 -2.37 -1.96 3.64
C PHE A 118 -2.28 -3.31 4.37
N ASP A 119 -1.18 -4.06 4.24
CA ASP A 119 -0.99 -5.34 4.96
C ASP A 119 -1.07 -5.12 6.48
N LYS A 120 -0.43 -4.04 6.94
CA LYS A 120 -0.45 -3.66 8.34
C LYS A 120 -1.85 -3.23 8.80
N ALA A 121 -2.56 -2.43 8.00
CA ALA A 121 -3.92 -2.00 8.31
C ALA A 121 -4.88 -3.21 8.37
N HIS A 122 -4.76 -4.16 7.44
CA HIS A 122 -5.50 -5.42 7.44
C HIS A 122 -5.26 -6.22 8.73
N SER A 123 -4.00 -6.40 9.13
CA SER A 123 -3.66 -7.10 10.38
C SER A 123 -4.25 -6.39 11.61
N MET A 124 -4.20 -5.06 11.67
CA MET A 124 -4.83 -4.28 12.75
C MET A 124 -6.35 -4.47 12.79
N ALA A 125 -7.00 -4.48 11.62
CA ALA A 125 -8.44 -4.68 11.51
C ALA A 125 -8.86 -6.09 11.97
N GLN A 126 -8.12 -7.12 11.56
CA GLN A 126 -8.36 -8.49 12.03
C GLN A 126 -8.21 -8.61 13.55
N ASN A 127 -7.15 -8.03 14.11
CA ASN A 127 -6.93 -8.01 15.57
C ASN A 127 -8.05 -7.29 16.30
N ARG A 128 -8.52 -6.14 15.78
CA ARG A 128 -9.64 -5.40 16.35
C ARG A 128 -10.94 -6.22 16.31
N GLY A 129 -11.23 -6.88 15.20
CA GLY A 129 -12.39 -7.77 15.06
C GLY A 129 -12.35 -8.96 16.00
N TYR A 130 -11.17 -9.52 16.27
CA TYR A 130 -11.00 -10.55 17.31
C TYR A 130 -11.31 -10.01 18.72
N MET A 131 -10.78 -8.83 19.07
CA MET A 131 -11.02 -8.20 20.37
C MET A 131 -12.51 -7.94 20.61
N ILE A 132 -13.21 -7.37 19.62
CA ILE A 132 -14.66 -7.12 19.71
C ILE A 132 -15.43 -8.41 19.95
N ARG A 133 -15.12 -9.49 19.21
CA ARG A 133 -15.78 -10.80 19.42
C ARG A 133 -15.55 -11.32 20.83
N LYS A 134 -14.32 -11.26 21.33
CA LYS A 134 -13.97 -11.70 22.68
C LYS A 134 -14.66 -10.87 23.77
N GLU A 135 -14.78 -9.56 23.59
CA GLU A 135 -15.51 -8.68 24.51
C GLU A 135 -17.01 -9.00 24.53
N MET A 136 -17.61 -9.24 23.35
CA MET A 136 -19.01 -9.65 23.23
C MET A 136 -19.28 -11.01 23.87
N GLU A 137 -18.36 -11.98 23.72
CA GLU A 137 -18.46 -13.30 24.37
C GLU A 137 -18.46 -13.17 25.90
N LYS A 138 -17.60 -12.32 26.47
CA LYS A 138 -17.57 -12.04 27.91
C LYS A 138 -18.86 -11.38 28.39
N LEU A 139 -19.33 -10.35 27.70
CA LEU A 139 -20.59 -9.68 28.03
C LEU A 139 -21.77 -10.65 28.01
N ASN A 140 -21.85 -11.52 27.00
CA ASN A 140 -22.87 -12.56 26.94
C ASN A 140 -22.75 -13.55 28.11
N SER A 141 -21.53 -14.01 28.41
CA SER A 141 -21.27 -14.88 29.56
C SER A 141 -21.73 -14.24 30.87
N ASP A 142 -21.40 -12.96 31.11
CA ASP A 142 -21.79 -12.24 32.33
C ASP A 142 -23.31 -12.09 32.44
N ILE A 143 -24.02 -11.88 31.33
CA ILE A 143 -25.50 -11.86 31.29
C ILE A 143 -26.10 -13.22 31.64
N TYR A 144 -25.53 -14.32 31.16
CA TYR A 144 -26.03 -15.67 31.47
C TYR A 144 -25.70 -16.10 32.91
N HIS A 145 -24.52 -15.77 33.43
CA HIS A 145 -24.14 -16.07 34.81
C HIS A 145 -24.96 -15.25 35.81
N SER A 146 -25.27 -13.98 35.52
CA SER A 146 -26.12 -13.14 36.38
C SER A 146 -27.61 -13.54 36.39
N ARG A 147 -28.09 -14.32 35.42
CA ARG A 147 -29.46 -14.87 35.40
C ARG A 147 -29.59 -16.23 36.10
N GLY A 148 -28.48 -16.92 36.34
CA GLY A 148 -28.44 -18.22 37.03
C GLY A 148 -28.59 -18.13 38.55
N ASP A 149 -28.42 -16.94 39.14
CA ASP A 149 -28.45 -16.72 40.59
C ASP A 149 -29.82 -16.27 41.15
N PHE A 150 -30.88 -16.26 40.34
CA PHE A 150 -32.24 -16.22 40.91
C PHE A 150 -32.60 -17.61 41.43
N ASN A 151 -32.11 -17.89 42.63
CA ASN A 151 -32.45 -19.07 43.40
C ASN A 151 -33.97 -19.05 43.65
N ILE A 152 -34.73 -19.85 42.90
CA ILE A 152 -36.19 -19.98 43.06
C ILE A 152 -36.52 -20.43 44.50
N ASP A 153 -35.60 -21.14 45.15
CA ASP A 153 -35.70 -21.59 46.54
C ASP A 153 -35.68 -20.42 47.56
N ASP A 154 -35.05 -19.29 47.25
CA ASP A 154 -35.11 -18.08 48.10
C ASP A 154 -36.44 -17.32 47.97
N ILE A 155 -37.22 -17.59 46.91
CA ILE A 155 -38.54 -17.00 46.68
C ILE A 155 -39.65 -17.87 47.30
N ILE A 156 -39.44 -19.18 47.44
CA ILE A 156 -40.44 -20.13 47.97
C ILE A 156 -40.27 -20.37 49.49
N GLY A 157 -39.19 -19.89 50.11
CA GLY A 157 -38.86 -20.12 51.53
C GLY A 157 -39.59 -19.30 52.61
N LYS A 158 -40.77 -18.72 52.34
CA LYS A 158 -41.61 -18.08 53.38
C LYS A 158 -43.10 -18.36 53.16
N GLY A 159 -43.52 -19.59 53.40
CA GLY A 159 -44.92 -19.96 53.36
C GLY A 159 -45.17 -21.36 53.87
N ASN A 160 -45.20 -21.50 55.20
CA ASN A 160 -46.04 -22.39 56.02
C ASN A 160 -45.26 -23.03 57.17
N ASP A 161 -45.62 -22.55 58.37
CA ASP A 161 -45.82 -23.25 59.65
C ASP A 161 -44.96 -24.48 60.00
#